data_AF-A0A832X2A1-F1
#
_entry.id   AF-A0A832X2A1-F1
#
_cell.length_a   1.000
_cell.length_b   1.000
_cell.length_c   1.000
_cell.angle_alpha   90.00
_cell.angle_beta   90.00
_cell.angle_gamma   90.00
#
_symmetry.space_group_name_H-M   'P 1'
#
loop_
_entity.id
_entity.type
_entity.pdbx_description
1 polymer ?
#
loop_
_entity_poly.entity_id
_entity_poly.type
_entity_poly.pdbx_seq_one_letter_code
_entity_poly.pdbx_strand_id
1 'polypeptide(L)'
;MTNLSKNAPRRVFTSFFELFPQLLNFFSKSTEKGFGFQRLKLNNRNEQSIPLVDPQKYIFLPTANGLVSLADRRGVEDFARKVLLNNEEGQILLKPIGGVLNDVYLVEAISRRNKKRVLIKRFKDWSGIKWFPLSVWALGAQTFAVLGRSRLEKEIAMSELLRKEGFDVPRVLHVNLSQRLVFMEYIEGEDLSSGLKRIADPRNKGGVMKEFAVITEVGEKLARVHSLEVTLGDTKPENVIVDAAGKVYLLDFEQASTAGDKAWDVAEFLYYSGHFLSPMRAKINAKSIAEAFISGYLKAGG
;
A
#
# COMPACT_ATOMS: atom_id res chain seq x y z
N MET A 1 -5.40 -36.09 23.41
CA MET A 1 -5.55 -34.62 23.47
C MET A 1 -5.74 -34.11 22.06
N THR A 2 -6.97 -33.72 21.72
CA THR A 2 -7.43 -33.42 20.36
C THR A 2 -7.04 -31.99 19.94
N ASN A 3 -6.56 -31.88 18.69
CA ASN A 3 -6.17 -30.67 17.95
C ASN A 3 -7.29 -29.60 17.84
N LEU A 4 -7.68 -28.97 18.94
CA LEU A 4 -8.67 -27.89 18.95
C LEU A 4 -8.12 -26.55 18.43
N SER A 5 -6.80 -26.38 18.40
CA SER A 5 -6.15 -25.11 18.06
C SER A 5 -6.09 -24.82 16.54
N LYS A 6 -5.88 -25.83 15.67
CA LYS A 6 -5.66 -25.58 14.23
C LYS A 6 -6.91 -25.26 13.41
N ASN A 7 -8.11 -25.58 13.92
CA ASN A 7 -9.38 -25.40 13.19
C ASN A 7 -10.24 -24.24 13.70
N ALA A 8 -9.83 -23.56 14.78
CA ALA A 8 -10.56 -22.44 15.35
C ALA A 8 -10.72 -21.26 14.37
N PRO A 9 -9.69 -20.83 13.59
CA PRO A 9 -9.82 -19.72 12.65
C PRO A 9 -10.86 -20.00 11.56
N ARG A 10 -10.86 -21.24 11.02
CA ARG A 10 -11.82 -21.66 9.98
C ARG A 10 -13.27 -21.66 10.47
N ARG A 11 -13.51 -22.09 11.72
CA ARG A 11 -14.86 -22.08 12.32
C ARG A 11 -15.35 -20.66 12.61
N VAL A 12 -14.50 -19.81 13.17
CA VAL A 12 -14.85 -18.39 13.40
C VAL A 12 -15.15 -17.69 12.07
N PHE A 13 -14.36 -17.96 11.04
CA PHE A 13 -14.57 -17.43 9.70
C PHE A 13 -15.87 -17.92 9.04
N THR A 14 -16.21 -19.20 9.16
CA THR A 14 -17.47 -19.73 8.60
C THR A 14 -18.69 -19.15 9.31
N SER A 15 -18.70 -19.10 10.63
CA SER A 15 -19.77 -18.46 11.41
C SER A 15 -19.88 -16.96 11.11
N PHE A 16 -18.76 -16.28 10.85
CA PHE A 16 -18.77 -14.89 10.40
C PHE A 16 -19.40 -14.75 9.01
N PHE A 17 -19.05 -15.60 8.05
CA PHE A 17 -19.59 -15.56 6.69
C PHE A 17 -21.09 -15.76 6.64
N GLU A 18 -21.65 -16.58 7.53
CA GLU A 18 -23.10 -16.75 7.68
C GLU A 18 -23.80 -15.46 8.14
N LEU A 19 -23.11 -14.62 8.92
CA LEU A 19 -23.61 -13.33 9.43
C LEU A 19 -23.18 -12.12 8.57
N PHE A 20 -22.25 -12.32 7.63
CA PHE A 20 -21.61 -11.26 6.84
C PHE A 20 -22.60 -10.42 6.02
N PRO A 21 -23.62 -11.00 5.34
CA PRO A 21 -24.63 -10.21 4.63
C PRO A 21 -25.43 -9.28 5.54
N GLN A 22 -25.70 -9.68 6.79
CA GLN A 22 -26.43 -8.87 7.76
C GLN A 22 -25.57 -7.71 8.27
N LEU A 23 -24.27 -7.95 8.49
CA LEU A 23 -23.31 -6.91 8.84
C LEU A 23 -23.12 -5.89 7.71
N LEU A 24 -22.99 -6.33 6.45
CA LEU A 24 -22.92 -5.42 5.30
C LEU A 24 -24.14 -4.51 5.21
N ASN A 25 -25.33 -5.04 5.44
CA ASN A 25 -26.57 -4.26 5.50
C ASN A 25 -26.63 -3.28 6.68
N PHE A 26 -26.00 -3.61 7.81
CA PHE A 26 -25.87 -2.71 8.95
C PHE A 26 -24.89 -1.57 8.66
N PHE A 27 -23.72 -1.87 8.09
CA PHE A 27 -22.71 -0.87 7.73
C PHE A 27 -23.19 0.03 6.59
N SER A 28 -23.90 -0.49 5.57
CA SER A 28 -24.46 0.33 4.48
C SER A 28 -25.54 1.31 4.99
N LYS A 29 -26.41 0.86 5.93
CA LYS A 29 -27.41 1.72 6.58
C LYS A 29 -26.79 2.72 7.55
N SER A 30 -25.69 2.36 8.22
CA SER A 30 -24.93 3.28 9.09
C SER A 30 -24.14 4.32 8.32
N THR A 31 -23.78 4.07 7.04
CA THR A 31 -23.15 5.08 6.19
C THR A 31 -24.14 6.10 5.63
N GLU A 32 -25.43 5.74 5.49
CA GLU A 32 -26.50 6.73 5.20
C GLU A 32 -26.95 7.48 6.45
N LYS A 33 -26.96 6.82 7.61
CA LYS A 33 -27.14 7.47 8.91
C LYS A 33 -25.78 7.81 9.51
N GLY A 34 -25.12 8.81 8.92
CA GLY A 34 -23.99 9.47 9.56
C GLY A 34 -24.29 9.67 11.04
N PHE A 35 -23.38 9.23 11.90
CA PHE A 35 -23.48 9.30 13.36
C PHE A 35 -23.92 10.71 13.76
N GLY A 36 -25.24 10.85 13.96
CA GLY A 36 -25.84 11.95 14.66
C GLY A 36 -25.47 11.76 16.12
N PHE A 37 -24.24 12.16 16.48
CA PHE A 37 -24.04 12.70 17.81
C PHE A 37 -25.09 13.80 17.92
N GLN A 38 -26.18 13.51 18.65
CA GLN A 38 -27.02 14.55 19.19
C GLN A 38 -26.03 15.50 19.88
N ARG A 39 -25.80 16.65 19.26
CA ARG A 39 -25.19 17.79 19.93
C ARG A 39 -26.07 18.01 21.15
N LEU A 40 -25.62 17.52 22.30
CA LEU A 40 -26.07 18.02 23.59
C LEU A 40 -25.87 19.53 23.48
N LYS A 41 -26.97 20.26 23.27
CA LYS A 41 -27.00 21.71 23.44
C LYS A 41 -26.81 21.95 24.92
N LEU A 42 -25.56 21.95 25.38
CA LEU A 42 -25.21 22.68 26.58
C LEU A 42 -25.43 24.16 26.26
N ASN A 43 -26.52 24.70 26.78
CA ASN A 43 -26.70 26.14 26.88
C ASN A 43 -25.66 26.66 27.88
N ASN A 44 -24.43 26.88 27.44
CA ASN A 44 -23.47 27.65 28.22
C ASN A 44 -23.62 29.13 27.90
N ARG A 45 -24.09 29.84 28.93
CA ARG A 45 -24.03 31.28 29.11
C ARG A 45 -22.61 31.78 28.84
N ASN A 46 -22.53 32.99 28.29
CA ASN A 46 -21.34 33.84 28.12
C ASN A 46 -20.09 33.40 28.92
N GLU A 47 -19.26 32.56 28.31
CA GLU A 47 -17.86 32.37 28.70
C GLU A 47 -17.02 32.88 27.54
N GLN A 48 -16.19 33.88 27.79
CA GLN A 48 -15.13 34.29 26.86
C GLN A 48 -14.21 33.08 26.68
N SER A 49 -14.39 32.35 25.58
CA SER A 49 -13.57 31.18 25.30
C SER A 49 -12.16 31.65 24.98
N ILE A 50 -11.20 31.24 25.81
CA ILE A 50 -9.78 31.33 25.47
C ILE A 50 -9.62 30.60 24.13
N PRO A 51 -9.09 31.24 23.07
CA PRO A 51 -8.95 30.58 21.78
C PRO A 51 -7.99 29.40 21.95
N LEU A 52 -8.54 28.18 21.94
CA LEU A 52 -7.76 26.97 22.05
C LEU A 52 -6.85 26.84 20.82
N VAL A 53 -5.55 26.85 21.06
CA VAL A 53 -4.54 26.68 20.01
C VAL A 53 -4.65 25.27 19.45
N ASP A 54 -4.80 25.14 18.14
CA ASP A 54 -4.81 23.84 17.45
C ASP A 54 -3.40 23.22 17.46
N PRO A 55 -3.16 22.12 18.22
CA PRO A 55 -1.84 21.51 18.31
C PRO A 55 -1.33 20.97 16.96
N GLN A 56 -2.23 20.64 16.03
CA GLN A 56 -1.85 20.11 14.72
C GLN A 56 -1.03 21.11 13.88
N LYS A 57 -1.14 22.41 14.18
CA LYS A 57 -0.34 23.45 13.52
C LYS A 57 1.16 23.37 13.84
N TYR A 58 1.51 22.71 14.95
CA TYR A 58 2.88 22.65 15.47
C TYR A 58 3.53 21.27 15.33
N ILE A 59 2.78 20.28 14.85
CA ILE A 59 3.30 18.94 14.57
C ILE A 59 3.53 18.84 13.06
N PHE A 60 4.71 18.38 12.67
CA PHE A 60 5.14 18.31 11.28
C PHE A 60 5.58 16.90 10.89
N LEU A 61 5.24 16.50 9.67
CA LEU A 61 5.75 15.30 9.03
C LEU A 61 6.86 15.68 8.04
N PRO A 62 8.00 14.97 8.06
CA PRO A 62 9.01 15.13 7.02
C PRO A 62 8.52 14.52 5.71
N THR A 63 8.63 15.27 4.62
CA THR A 63 8.43 14.80 3.26
C THR A 63 9.61 15.21 2.39
N ALA A 64 9.72 14.67 1.18
CA ALA A 64 10.78 15.03 0.24
C ALA A 64 10.75 16.51 -0.18
N ASN A 65 9.61 17.20 -0.01
CA ASN A 65 9.45 18.62 -0.29
C ASN A 65 9.56 19.49 0.98
N GLY A 66 9.97 18.91 2.11
CA GLY A 66 10.12 19.61 3.38
C GLY A 66 9.09 19.19 4.44
N LEU A 67 8.90 20.03 5.45
CA LEU A 67 7.99 19.75 6.56
C LEU A 67 6.54 20.10 6.19
N VAL A 68 5.62 19.18 6.46
CA VAL A 68 4.18 19.38 6.27
C VAL A 68 3.48 19.36 7.63
N SER A 69 2.77 20.43 7.97
CA SER A 69 1.98 20.51 9.21
C SER A 69 0.81 19.52 9.18
N LEU A 70 0.47 18.92 10.32
CA LEU A 70 -0.72 18.08 10.44
C LEU A 70 -2.03 18.86 10.24
N ALA A 71 -2.00 20.18 10.44
CA ALA A 71 -3.12 21.07 10.16
C ALA A 71 -3.24 21.41 8.67
N ASP A 72 -2.32 20.98 7.80
CA ASP A 72 -2.41 21.21 6.37
C ASP A 72 -3.65 20.49 5.80
N ARG A 73 -4.42 21.24 4.99
CA ARG A 73 -5.68 20.81 4.37
C ARG A 73 -5.65 20.96 2.85
N ARG A 74 -4.49 21.26 2.25
CA ARG A 74 -4.38 21.44 0.80
C ARG A 74 -4.92 20.21 0.08
N GLY A 75 -5.80 20.48 -0.89
CA GLY A 75 -6.37 19.46 -1.75
C GLY A 75 -5.43 19.04 -2.86
N VAL A 76 -5.92 18.14 -3.72
CA VAL A 76 -5.18 17.66 -4.90
C VAL A 76 -4.84 18.80 -5.86
N GLU A 77 -5.81 19.66 -6.14
CA GLU A 77 -5.63 20.78 -7.09
C GLU A 77 -4.65 21.83 -6.55
N ASP A 78 -4.80 22.23 -5.28
CA ASP A 78 -3.89 23.19 -4.64
C ASP A 78 -2.44 22.68 -4.64
N PHE A 79 -2.25 21.40 -4.32
CA PHE A 79 -0.95 20.77 -4.39
C PHE A 79 -0.41 20.79 -5.82
N ALA A 80 -1.20 20.38 -6.80
CA ALA A 80 -0.77 20.32 -8.20
C ALA A 80 -0.37 21.71 -8.74
N ARG A 81 -1.18 22.74 -8.49
CA ARG A 81 -0.87 24.13 -8.92
C ARG A 81 0.39 24.67 -8.26
N LYS A 82 0.50 24.51 -6.94
CA LYS A 82 1.61 25.10 -6.17
C LYS A 82 2.93 24.36 -6.34
N VAL A 83 2.90 23.03 -6.34
CA VAL A 83 4.10 22.18 -6.27
C VAL A 83 4.54 21.66 -7.63
N LEU A 84 3.59 21.35 -8.53
CA LEU A 84 3.93 20.81 -9.84
C LEU A 84 4.15 21.91 -10.86
N LEU A 85 3.23 22.87 -10.92
CA LEU A 85 3.28 24.00 -11.87
C LEU A 85 4.03 25.23 -11.34
N ASN A 86 4.41 25.29 -10.06
CA ASN A 86 5.01 26.50 -9.46
C ASN A 86 4.17 27.77 -9.69
N ASN A 87 2.83 27.64 -9.73
CA ASN A 87 1.88 28.70 -10.11
C ASN A 87 2.01 29.23 -11.55
N GLU A 88 2.73 28.54 -12.44
CA GLU A 88 2.70 28.82 -13.88
C GLU A 88 1.39 28.35 -14.51
N GLU A 89 1.02 28.94 -15.65
CA GLU A 89 -0.09 28.43 -16.47
C GLU A 89 0.26 27.04 -17.02
N GLY A 90 -0.64 26.09 -16.80
CA GLY A 90 -0.47 24.71 -17.25
C GLY A 90 -1.75 23.90 -17.08
N GLN A 91 -1.79 22.75 -17.75
CA GLN A 91 -2.90 21.81 -17.66
C GLN A 91 -2.63 20.80 -16.54
N ILE A 92 -3.63 20.57 -15.68
CA ILE A 92 -3.60 19.50 -14.68
C ILE A 92 -4.61 18.44 -15.12
N LEU A 93 -4.13 17.21 -15.30
CA LEU A 93 -4.93 16.08 -15.70
C LEU A 93 -4.93 15.04 -14.58
N LEU A 94 -6.11 14.71 -14.06
CA LEU A 94 -6.29 13.65 -13.09
C LEU A 94 -6.80 12.40 -13.79
N LYS A 95 -6.01 11.33 -13.77
CA LYS A 95 -6.35 10.02 -14.31
C LYS A 95 -6.54 9.04 -13.15
N PRO A 96 -7.72 8.41 -12.97
CA PRO A 96 -7.81 7.26 -12.11
C PRO A 96 -6.97 6.13 -12.74
N ILE A 97 -5.93 5.68 -12.05
CA ILE A 97 -5.16 4.51 -12.52
C ILE A 97 -5.85 3.22 -12.09
N GLY A 98 -6.71 3.31 -11.08
CA GLY A 98 -7.31 2.13 -10.48
C GLY A 98 -6.28 1.40 -9.62
N GLY A 99 -6.74 0.95 -8.48
CA GLY A 99 -6.22 -0.17 -7.73
C GLY A 99 -7.46 -0.93 -7.28
N VAL A 100 -7.35 -2.23 -7.03
CA VAL A 100 -8.53 -3.04 -6.71
C VAL A 100 -9.31 -2.44 -5.50
N LEU A 101 -8.67 -1.61 -4.67
CA LEU A 101 -9.11 -1.36 -3.29
C LEU A 101 -8.89 0.08 -2.72
N ASN A 102 -8.00 0.91 -3.28
CA ASN A 102 -7.83 2.33 -2.90
C ASN A 102 -8.06 3.23 -4.13
N ASP A 103 -8.54 4.46 -3.91
CA ASP A 103 -8.61 5.42 -5.02
C ASP A 103 -7.18 5.93 -5.28
N VAL A 104 -6.57 5.39 -6.33
CA VAL A 104 -5.25 5.80 -6.82
C VAL A 104 -5.42 6.68 -8.05
N TYR A 105 -4.93 7.90 -7.94
CA TYR A 105 -4.97 8.90 -9.01
C TYR A 105 -3.56 9.23 -9.46
N LEU A 106 -3.35 9.26 -10.77
CA LEU A 106 -2.20 9.92 -11.37
C LEU A 106 -2.57 11.35 -11.69
N VAL A 107 -1.78 12.27 -11.16
CA VAL A 107 -1.84 13.68 -11.52
C VAL A 107 -0.70 13.97 -12.47
N GLU A 108 -1.05 14.35 -13.69
CA GLU A 108 -0.10 14.86 -14.68
C GLU A 108 -0.25 16.38 -14.74
N ALA A 109 0.82 17.09 -14.43
CA ALA A 109 0.91 18.54 -14.61
C ALA A 109 1.80 18.82 -15.83
N ILE A 110 1.21 19.46 -16.84
CA ILE A 110 1.88 19.79 -18.10
C ILE A 110 2.01 21.30 -18.18
N SER A 111 3.24 21.80 -18.12
CA SER A 111 3.58 23.19 -18.44
C SER A 111 4.29 23.27 -19.79
N ARG A 112 4.50 24.49 -20.30
CA ARG A 112 5.22 24.70 -21.59
C ARG A 112 6.60 24.05 -21.65
N ARG A 113 7.24 23.81 -20.50
CA ARG A 113 8.63 23.35 -20.42
C ARG A 113 8.80 21.95 -19.84
N ASN A 114 7.84 21.46 -19.04
CA ASN A 114 7.99 20.19 -18.32
C ASN A 114 6.65 19.46 -18.14
N LYS A 115 6.73 18.12 -18.14
CA LYS A 115 5.66 17.24 -17.68
C LYS A 115 6.09 16.61 -16.36
N LYS A 116 5.30 16.84 -15.30
CA LYS A 116 5.51 16.20 -13.99
C LYS A 116 4.37 15.25 -13.68
N ARG A 117 4.69 14.12 -13.06
CA ARG A 117 3.75 13.07 -12.66
C ARG A 117 3.83 12.82 -11.17
N VAL A 118 2.69 12.74 -10.51
CA VAL A 118 2.56 12.42 -9.08
C VAL A 118 1.45 11.42 -8.89
N LEU A 119 1.71 10.43 -8.03
CA LEU A 119 0.72 9.47 -7.59
C LEU A 119 0.02 10.00 -6.33
N ILE A 120 -1.29 9.85 -6.25
CA ILE A 120 -2.07 10.20 -5.07
C ILE A 120 -2.88 8.99 -4.66
N LYS A 121 -2.71 8.57 -3.41
CA LYS A 121 -3.51 7.48 -2.82
C LYS A 121 -4.46 8.05 -1.77
N ARG A 122 -5.73 7.64 -1.83
CA ARG A 122 -6.75 7.94 -0.81
C ARG A 122 -7.16 6.68 -0.06
N PHE A 123 -7.06 6.71 1.27
CA PHE A 123 -7.41 5.58 2.13
C PHE A 123 -8.79 5.77 2.76
N LYS A 124 -9.83 5.26 2.09
CA LYS A 124 -11.22 5.28 2.60
C LYS A 124 -11.48 4.10 3.54
N ASP A 125 -12.30 4.29 4.57
CA ASP A 125 -12.67 3.21 5.50
C ASP A 125 -13.56 2.13 4.85
N TRP A 126 -14.34 2.49 3.82
CA TRP A 126 -15.16 1.53 3.08
C TRP A 126 -14.31 0.43 2.42
N SER A 127 -13.08 0.77 2.00
CA SER A 127 -12.11 -0.21 1.52
C SER A 127 -11.68 -1.22 2.60
N GLY A 128 -11.96 -0.96 3.88
CA GLY A 128 -11.73 -1.89 5.00
C GLY A 128 -12.69 -3.09 4.99
N ILE A 129 -13.77 -3.07 4.20
CA ILE A 129 -14.67 -4.22 4.02
C ILE A 129 -13.94 -5.45 3.48
N LYS A 130 -12.83 -5.28 2.74
CA LYS A 130 -11.99 -6.41 2.31
C LYS A 130 -11.09 -6.94 3.43
N TRP A 131 -10.55 -6.02 4.23
CA TRP A 131 -9.49 -6.32 5.18
C TRP A 131 -10.07 -6.96 6.42
N PHE A 132 -11.31 -6.63 6.76
CA PHE A 132 -11.98 -7.18 7.91
C PHE A 132 -12.25 -8.69 7.77
N PRO A 133 -12.89 -9.22 6.70
CA PRO A 133 -13.01 -10.66 6.48
C PRO A 133 -11.66 -11.38 6.40
N LEU A 134 -10.67 -10.78 5.73
CA LEU A 134 -9.32 -11.35 5.66
C LEU A 134 -8.64 -11.42 7.04
N SER A 135 -8.84 -10.41 7.88
CA SER A 135 -8.36 -10.40 9.27
C SER A 135 -8.97 -11.52 10.11
N VAL A 136 -10.26 -11.80 9.91
CA VAL A 136 -10.92 -12.93 10.57
C VAL A 136 -10.39 -14.26 10.03
N TRP A 137 -10.20 -14.37 8.72
CA TRP A 137 -9.69 -15.58 8.08
C TRP A 137 -8.25 -15.93 8.52
N ALA A 138 -7.39 -14.91 8.55
CA ALA A 138 -5.98 -15.04 8.88
C ALA A 138 -5.71 -14.91 10.39
N LEU A 139 -6.75 -14.96 11.23
CA LEU A 139 -6.61 -14.78 12.67
C LEU A 139 -5.59 -15.78 13.25
N GLY A 140 -4.56 -15.25 13.89
CA GLY A 140 -3.45 -16.03 14.45
C GLY A 140 -2.30 -16.33 13.48
N ALA A 141 -2.42 -15.94 12.22
CA ALA A 141 -1.35 -16.01 11.21
C ALA A 141 -0.87 -14.62 10.76
N GLN A 142 -1.80 -13.69 10.48
CA GLN A 142 -1.47 -12.34 10.03
C GLN A 142 -2.47 -11.32 10.56
N THR A 143 -1.97 -10.13 10.92
CA THR A 143 -2.81 -8.99 11.33
C THR A 143 -2.88 -7.94 10.22
N PHE A 144 -4.08 -7.65 9.72
CA PHE A 144 -4.27 -6.62 8.70
C PHE A 144 -4.74 -5.29 9.30
N ALA A 145 -4.24 -4.19 8.75
CA ALA A 145 -4.75 -2.86 9.01
C ALA A 145 -6.10 -2.68 8.29
N VAL A 146 -7.18 -2.60 9.06
CA VAL A 146 -8.54 -2.45 8.52
C VAL A 146 -8.89 -0.99 8.27
N LEU A 147 -8.61 -0.10 9.24
CA LEU A 147 -8.97 1.31 9.19
C LEU A 147 -8.14 2.07 8.16
N GLY A 148 -8.78 2.95 7.38
CA GLY A 148 -8.09 3.74 6.35
C GLY A 148 -7.01 4.65 6.93
N ARG A 149 -7.22 5.16 8.14
CA ARG A 149 -6.22 5.96 8.86
C ARG A 149 -4.96 5.16 9.21
N SER A 150 -5.12 3.96 9.77
CA SER A 150 -3.98 3.10 10.11
C SER A 150 -3.18 2.70 8.87
N ARG A 151 -3.87 2.40 7.77
CA ARG A 151 -3.26 2.10 6.47
C ARG A 151 -2.44 3.26 5.90
N LEU A 152 -2.96 4.49 5.98
CA LEU A 152 -2.21 5.69 5.59
C LEU A 152 -0.99 5.93 6.48
N GLU A 153 -1.14 5.76 7.79
CA GLU A 153 -0.03 5.94 8.75
C GLU A 153 1.09 4.94 8.47
N LYS A 154 0.75 3.66 8.20
CA LYS A 154 1.70 2.64 7.78
C LYS A 154 2.39 2.98 6.46
N GLU A 155 1.63 3.38 5.43
CA GLU A 155 2.17 3.78 4.12
C GLU A 155 3.25 4.87 4.28
N ILE A 156 2.97 5.91 5.07
CA ILE A 156 3.90 7.03 5.28
C ILE A 156 5.11 6.58 6.11
N ALA A 157 4.86 5.95 7.26
CA ALA A 157 5.93 5.60 8.20
C ALA A 157 6.91 4.59 7.60
N MET A 158 6.40 3.56 6.91
CA MET A 158 7.22 2.50 6.32
C MET A 158 7.92 2.97 5.06
N SER A 159 7.28 3.80 4.23
CA SER A 159 7.97 4.44 3.10
C SER A 159 9.17 5.27 3.56
N GLU A 160 9.00 6.11 4.59
CA GLU A 160 10.09 6.93 5.10
C GLU A 160 11.18 6.11 5.81
N LEU A 161 10.81 5.04 6.54
CA LEU A 161 11.78 4.13 7.16
C LEU A 161 12.63 3.45 6.10
N LEU A 162 12.01 2.76 5.13
CA LEU A 162 12.72 2.03 4.09
C LEU A 162 13.58 2.97 3.24
N ARG A 163 13.08 4.17 2.92
CA ARG A 163 13.87 5.18 2.20
C ARG A 163 15.15 5.57 2.95
N LYS A 164 15.07 5.75 4.27
CA LYS A 164 16.25 6.08 5.11
C LYS A 164 17.27 4.95 5.15
N GLU A 165 16.79 3.71 5.12
CA GLU A 165 17.62 2.49 5.05
C GLU A 165 18.14 2.20 3.63
N GLY A 166 17.96 3.14 2.70
CA GLY A 166 18.51 3.08 1.33
C GLY A 166 17.72 2.19 0.37
N PHE A 167 16.46 1.87 0.69
CA PHE A 167 15.58 1.18 -0.26
C PHE A 167 15.01 2.14 -1.29
N ASP A 168 14.75 1.55 -2.45
CA ASP A 168 14.11 2.23 -3.56
C ASP A 168 12.60 2.14 -3.38
N VAL A 169 12.04 3.22 -2.85
CA VAL A 169 10.61 3.36 -2.59
C VAL A 169 10.16 4.75 -3.07
N PRO A 170 8.89 4.93 -3.46
CA PRO A 170 8.41 6.23 -3.92
C PRO A 170 8.52 7.28 -2.81
N ARG A 171 9.08 8.44 -3.13
CA ARG A 171 9.20 9.53 -2.16
C ARG A 171 7.82 10.09 -1.79
N VAL A 172 7.55 10.24 -0.49
CA VAL A 172 6.38 11.00 -0.02
C VAL A 172 6.63 12.49 -0.28
N LEU A 173 5.77 13.12 -1.07
CA LEU A 173 5.87 14.53 -1.46
C LEU A 173 5.01 15.41 -0.55
N HIS A 174 3.82 14.94 -0.17
CA HIS A 174 2.89 15.65 0.68
C HIS A 174 1.88 14.68 1.32
N VAL A 175 1.24 15.13 2.41
CA VAL A 175 0.25 14.35 3.15
C VAL A 175 -0.88 15.29 3.55
N ASN A 176 -2.12 14.83 3.38
CA ASN A 176 -3.29 15.47 3.96
C ASN A 176 -4.04 14.43 4.80
N LEU A 177 -3.80 14.44 6.11
CA LEU A 177 -4.38 13.45 7.04
C LEU A 177 -5.90 13.58 7.16
N SER A 178 -6.46 14.80 7.06
CA SER A 178 -7.91 15.01 7.18
C SER A 178 -8.69 14.32 6.08
N GLN A 179 -8.14 14.31 4.86
CA GLN A 179 -8.72 13.64 3.70
C GLN A 179 -8.15 12.24 3.48
N ARG A 180 -7.22 11.81 4.33
CA ARG A 180 -6.47 10.56 4.25
C ARG A 180 -5.78 10.36 2.89
N LEU A 181 -5.06 11.40 2.46
CA LEU A 181 -4.32 11.44 1.22
C LEU A 181 -2.82 11.40 1.48
N VAL A 182 -2.11 10.64 0.65
CA VAL A 182 -0.65 10.74 0.47
C VAL A 182 -0.35 11.02 -0.99
N PHE A 183 0.59 11.93 -1.22
CA PHE A 183 1.10 12.32 -2.52
C PHE A 183 2.51 11.76 -2.63
N MET A 184 2.77 10.98 -3.65
CA MET A 184 4.01 10.23 -3.82
C MET A 184 4.58 10.46 -5.21
N GLU A 185 5.89 10.31 -5.32
CA GLU A 185 6.56 10.20 -6.61
C GLU A 185 5.89 9.11 -7.47
N TYR A 186 5.69 9.42 -8.75
CA TYR A 186 5.28 8.40 -9.71
C TYR A 186 6.53 7.70 -10.23
N ILE A 187 6.61 6.37 -10.03
CA ILE A 187 7.70 5.56 -10.55
C ILE A 187 7.35 5.11 -11.96
N GLU A 188 8.19 5.48 -12.92
CA GLU A 188 8.07 5.04 -14.30
C GLU A 188 8.71 3.65 -14.44
N GLY A 189 7.92 2.67 -14.87
CA GLY A 189 8.42 1.31 -15.03
C GLY A 189 7.30 0.32 -15.29
N GLU A 190 7.68 -0.95 -15.24
CA GLU A 190 6.78 -2.08 -15.41
C GLU A 190 6.68 -2.85 -14.08
N ASP A 191 5.47 -3.29 -13.73
CA ASP A 191 5.29 -4.14 -12.55
C ASP A 191 5.82 -5.57 -12.80
N LEU A 192 6.27 -6.24 -11.74
CA LEU A 192 6.88 -7.58 -11.86
C LEU A 192 5.88 -8.64 -12.35
N SER A 193 4.56 -8.45 -12.20
CA SER A 193 3.57 -9.40 -12.74
C SER A 193 3.68 -9.55 -14.26
N SER A 194 4.05 -8.46 -14.95
CA SER A 194 4.26 -8.48 -16.40
C SER A 194 5.51 -9.27 -16.79
N GLY A 195 6.58 -9.20 -15.98
CA GLY A 195 7.74 -10.08 -16.09
C GLY A 195 7.40 -11.55 -15.88
N LEU A 196 6.58 -11.87 -14.86
CA LEU A 196 6.11 -13.23 -14.62
C LEU A 196 5.27 -13.78 -15.76
N LYS A 197 4.40 -12.96 -16.37
CA LYS A 197 3.64 -13.33 -17.58
C LYS A 197 4.58 -13.65 -18.75
N ARG A 198 5.69 -12.93 -18.91
CA ARG A 198 6.71 -13.25 -19.92
C ARG A 198 7.44 -14.56 -19.66
N ILE A 199 7.70 -14.90 -18.39
CA ILE A 199 8.23 -16.23 -18.01
C ILE A 199 7.21 -17.33 -18.35
N ALA A 200 5.92 -17.05 -18.14
CA ALA A 200 4.84 -18.00 -18.37
C ALA A 200 4.46 -18.20 -19.84
N ASP A 201 4.73 -17.23 -20.73
CA ASP A 201 4.36 -17.31 -22.14
C ASP A 201 5.30 -18.26 -22.92
N PRO A 202 4.81 -19.42 -23.39
CA PRO A 202 5.64 -20.36 -24.15
C PRO A 202 6.10 -19.82 -25.52
N ARG A 203 5.49 -18.72 -26.00
CA ARG A 203 5.85 -18.05 -27.26
C ARG A 203 6.92 -17.00 -27.06
N ASN A 204 7.30 -16.69 -25.82
CA ASN A 204 8.36 -15.74 -25.56
C ASN A 204 9.69 -16.30 -26.08
N LYS A 205 10.20 -15.67 -27.15
CA LYS A 205 11.49 -16.00 -27.75
C LYS A 205 12.64 -15.19 -27.13
N GLY A 206 12.32 -14.16 -26.34
CA GLY A 206 13.29 -13.42 -25.55
C GLY A 206 13.70 -14.26 -24.34
N GLY A 207 15.01 -14.33 -24.06
CA GLY A 207 15.50 -14.99 -22.86
C GLY A 207 14.92 -14.34 -21.61
N VAL A 208 14.59 -15.15 -20.60
CA VAL A 208 13.95 -14.72 -19.34
C VAL A 208 14.95 -14.44 -18.21
N MET A 209 16.23 -14.31 -18.57
CA MET A 209 17.32 -14.14 -17.60
C MET A 209 17.19 -12.84 -16.81
N LYS A 210 16.69 -11.77 -17.46
CA LYS A 210 16.49 -10.47 -16.82
C LYS A 210 15.40 -10.58 -15.73
N GLU A 211 14.31 -11.26 -16.03
CA GLU A 211 13.21 -11.47 -15.09
C GLU A 211 13.65 -12.29 -13.87
N PHE A 212 14.44 -13.35 -14.07
CA PHE A 212 14.99 -14.11 -12.94
C PHE A 212 16.00 -13.31 -12.11
N ALA A 213 16.80 -12.43 -12.73
CA ALA A 213 17.68 -11.52 -12.00
C ALA A 213 16.88 -10.56 -11.12
N VAL A 214 15.78 -9.99 -11.64
CA VAL A 214 14.87 -9.14 -10.85
C VAL A 214 14.25 -9.92 -9.69
N ILE A 215 13.76 -11.15 -9.93
CA ILE A 215 13.18 -11.98 -8.86
C ILE A 215 14.22 -12.29 -7.76
N THR A 216 15.48 -12.51 -8.14
CA THR A 216 16.59 -12.69 -7.20
C THR A 216 16.81 -11.41 -6.37
N GLU A 217 16.84 -10.24 -7.03
CA GLU A 217 16.98 -8.95 -6.34
C GLU A 217 15.79 -8.65 -5.40
N VAL A 218 14.56 -9.05 -5.76
CA VAL A 218 13.40 -8.94 -4.87
C VAL A 218 13.59 -9.80 -3.63
N GLY A 219 14.07 -11.03 -3.78
CA GLY A 219 14.45 -11.89 -2.64
C GLY A 219 15.48 -11.23 -1.74
N GLU A 220 16.55 -10.68 -2.32
CA GLU A 220 17.60 -9.95 -1.58
C GLU A 220 17.03 -8.73 -0.83
N LYS A 221 16.18 -7.93 -1.49
CA LYS A 221 15.53 -6.76 -0.87
C LYS A 221 14.61 -7.18 0.27
N LEU A 222 13.81 -8.23 0.11
CA LEU A 222 12.91 -8.68 1.17
C LEU A 222 13.68 -9.20 2.39
N ALA A 223 14.76 -9.95 2.21
CA ALA A 223 15.63 -10.36 3.31
C ALA A 223 16.22 -9.15 4.06
N ARG A 224 16.63 -8.10 3.33
CA ARG A 224 17.09 -6.85 3.94
C ARG A 224 15.98 -6.10 4.65
N VAL A 225 14.73 -6.15 4.19
CA VAL A 225 13.59 -5.59 4.93
C VAL A 225 13.40 -6.37 6.24
N HIS A 226 13.47 -7.69 6.17
CA HIS A 226 13.32 -8.58 7.32
C HIS A 226 14.45 -8.44 8.36
N SER A 227 15.66 -8.05 7.96
CA SER A 227 16.75 -7.77 8.89
C SER A 227 16.56 -6.47 9.69
N LEU A 228 15.64 -5.60 9.26
CA LEU A 228 15.19 -4.41 9.99
C LEU A 228 14.03 -4.71 10.96
N GLU A 229 13.67 -5.99 11.14
CA GLU A 229 12.47 -6.43 11.88
C GLU A 229 11.16 -5.85 11.32
N VAL A 230 11.14 -5.62 10.00
CA VAL A 230 9.98 -5.16 9.24
C VAL A 230 9.46 -6.30 8.36
N THR A 231 8.14 -6.37 8.19
CA THR A 231 7.46 -7.16 7.15
C THR A 231 6.57 -6.23 6.33
N LEU A 232 6.46 -6.45 5.03
CA LEU A 232 5.66 -5.66 4.10
C LEU A 232 4.17 -6.06 4.13
N GLY A 233 3.86 -7.33 4.35
CA GLY A 233 2.51 -7.86 4.52
C GLY A 233 1.63 -7.94 3.26
N ASP A 234 2.00 -7.25 2.18
CA ASP A 234 1.39 -7.36 0.84
C ASP A 234 2.51 -7.46 -0.23
N THR A 235 3.19 -8.61 -0.30
CA THR A 235 4.37 -8.82 -1.15
C THR A 235 4.03 -9.32 -2.56
N LYS A 236 2.85 -8.97 -3.09
CA LYS A 236 2.48 -9.39 -4.44
C LYS A 236 3.45 -8.85 -5.50
N PRO A 237 3.69 -9.58 -6.61
CA PRO A 237 4.52 -9.08 -7.71
C PRO A 237 4.08 -7.72 -8.27
N GLU A 238 2.78 -7.41 -8.22
CA GLU A 238 2.23 -6.11 -8.64
C GLU A 238 2.74 -4.93 -7.79
N ASN A 239 3.19 -5.18 -6.55
CA ASN A 239 3.75 -4.18 -5.65
C ASN A 239 5.27 -4.00 -5.84
N VAL A 240 5.82 -4.53 -6.93
CA VAL A 240 7.22 -4.33 -7.33
C VAL A 240 7.23 -3.69 -8.72
N ILE A 241 7.88 -2.54 -8.86
CA ILE A 241 8.13 -1.89 -10.16
C ILE A 241 9.60 -1.97 -10.52
N VAL A 242 9.88 -2.27 -11.79
CA VAL A 242 11.21 -2.19 -12.39
C VAL A 242 11.25 -1.02 -13.35
N ASP A 243 12.14 -0.06 -13.11
CA ASP A 243 12.31 1.08 -14.01
C ASP A 243 13.13 0.72 -15.27
N ALA A 244 13.25 1.68 -16.20
CA ALA A 244 14.00 1.50 -17.44
C ALA A 244 15.50 1.20 -17.21
N ALA A 245 16.07 1.65 -16.08
CA ALA A 245 17.45 1.38 -15.69
C ALA A 245 17.62 0.00 -15.01
N GLY A 246 16.52 -0.73 -14.79
CA GLY A 246 16.53 -2.04 -14.13
C GLY A 246 16.45 -1.98 -12.61
N LYS A 247 16.19 -0.80 -12.04
CA LYS A 247 16.12 -0.60 -10.60
C LYS A 247 14.79 -1.08 -10.05
N VAL A 248 14.83 -1.85 -8.96
CA VAL A 248 13.66 -2.49 -8.35
C VAL A 248 13.10 -1.64 -7.21
N TYR A 249 11.87 -1.15 -7.37
CA TYR A 249 11.13 -0.37 -6.39
C TYR A 249 10.12 -1.24 -5.66
N LEU A 250 10.06 -1.11 -4.33
CA LEU A 250 9.02 -1.70 -3.49
C LEU A 250 7.90 -0.69 -3.28
N LEU A 251 6.65 -1.14 -3.35
CA LEU A 251 5.45 -0.32 -3.25
C LEU A 251 4.47 -0.87 -2.21
N ASP A 252 3.48 -0.04 -1.89
CA ASP A 252 2.28 -0.36 -1.11
C ASP A 252 2.57 -1.00 0.25
N PHE A 253 2.79 -0.14 1.24
CA PHE A 253 3.13 -0.52 2.61
C PHE A 253 1.92 -0.42 3.54
N GLU A 254 0.69 -0.41 3.00
CA GLU A 254 -0.52 -0.23 3.82
C GLU A 254 -0.73 -1.37 4.84
N GLN A 255 -0.11 -2.53 4.61
CA GLN A 255 -0.14 -3.69 5.50
C GLN A 255 1.17 -3.95 6.26
N ALA A 256 2.20 -3.15 6.01
CA ALA A 256 3.51 -3.36 6.63
C ALA A 256 3.47 -3.22 8.17
N SER A 257 4.43 -3.85 8.83
CA SER A 257 4.51 -3.90 10.30
C SER A 257 5.95 -4.06 10.76
N THR A 258 6.29 -3.44 11.89
CA THR A 258 7.45 -3.83 12.69
C THR A 258 7.02 -5.01 13.56
N ALA A 259 7.68 -6.17 13.45
CA ALA A 259 7.32 -7.45 14.08
C ALA A 259 6.10 -8.21 13.50
N GLY A 260 5.95 -8.24 12.17
CA GLY A 260 5.05 -9.21 11.51
C GLY A 260 5.71 -10.58 11.26
N ASP A 261 4.95 -11.51 10.67
CA ASP A 261 5.47 -12.83 10.31
C ASP A 261 6.25 -12.77 8.97
N LYS A 262 7.57 -12.95 9.05
CA LYS A 262 8.46 -12.97 7.87
C LYS A 262 8.11 -14.11 6.89
N ALA A 263 7.56 -15.22 7.39
CA ALA A 263 7.13 -16.33 6.56
C ALA A 263 5.89 -15.97 5.72
N TRP A 264 5.04 -15.06 6.22
CA TRP A 264 3.88 -14.54 5.47
C TRP A 264 4.34 -13.85 4.18
N ASP A 265 5.31 -12.94 4.28
CA ASP A 265 5.84 -12.19 3.14
C ASP A 265 6.45 -13.10 2.06
N VAL A 266 7.20 -14.13 2.47
CA VAL A 266 7.75 -15.12 1.54
C VAL A 266 6.65 -15.95 0.90
N ALA A 267 5.69 -16.43 1.69
CA ALA A 267 4.59 -17.26 1.21
C ALA A 267 3.68 -16.50 0.24
N GLU A 268 3.35 -15.25 0.55
CA GLU A 268 2.50 -14.41 -0.28
C GLU A 268 3.16 -14.12 -1.63
N PHE A 269 4.43 -13.73 -1.65
CA PHE A 269 5.16 -13.49 -2.91
C PHE A 269 5.16 -14.73 -3.80
N LEU A 270 5.50 -15.90 -3.25
CA LEU A 270 5.56 -17.15 -4.01
C LEU A 270 4.17 -17.60 -4.48
N TYR A 271 3.14 -17.45 -3.63
CA TYR A 271 1.77 -17.81 -3.95
C TYR A 271 1.22 -16.97 -5.10
N TYR A 272 1.35 -15.64 -5.02
CA TYR A 272 0.86 -14.73 -6.07
C TYR A 272 1.71 -14.80 -7.33
N SER A 273 3.01 -15.09 -7.23
CA SER A 273 3.82 -15.37 -8.42
C SER A 273 3.30 -16.58 -9.21
N GLY A 274 2.74 -17.56 -8.50
CA GLY A 274 2.09 -18.73 -9.11
C GLY A 274 0.83 -18.42 -9.92
N HIS A 275 0.13 -17.32 -9.63
CA HIS A 275 -1.13 -16.94 -10.30
C HIS A 275 -0.95 -16.67 -11.80
N PHE A 276 0.26 -16.28 -12.21
CA PHE A 276 0.57 -15.91 -13.59
C PHE A 276 1.05 -17.09 -14.44
N LEU A 277 1.15 -18.28 -13.87
CA LEU A 277 1.74 -19.43 -14.55
C LEU A 277 0.77 -20.10 -15.52
N SER A 278 1.25 -20.39 -16.72
CA SER A 278 0.52 -21.19 -17.70
C SER A 278 0.40 -22.65 -17.22
N PRO A 279 -0.78 -23.29 -17.30
CA PRO A 279 -0.97 -24.69 -16.90
C PRO A 279 0.02 -25.67 -17.53
N MET A 280 0.48 -25.40 -18.76
CA MET A 280 1.35 -26.31 -19.52
C MET A 280 2.78 -26.41 -18.97
N ARG A 281 3.27 -25.36 -18.28
CA ARG A 281 4.63 -25.32 -17.70
C ARG A 281 4.66 -24.87 -16.24
N ALA A 282 3.50 -24.87 -15.58
CA ALA A 282 3.34 -24.32 -14.24
C ALA A 282 4.36 -24.89 -13.24
N LYS A 283 4.61 -26.20 -13.24
CA LYS A 283 5.55 -26.81 -12.29
C LYS A 283 7.01 -26.37 -12.50
N ILE A 284 7.46 -26.29 -13.76
CA ILE A 284 8.84 -25.90 -14.08
C ILE A 284 9.04 -24.42 -13.75
N ASN A 285 8.13 -23.57 -14.23
CA ASN A 285 8.22 -22.14 -14.02
C ASN A 285 8.09 -21.77 -12.53
N ALA A 286 7.17 -22.41 -11.79
CA ALA A 286 7.04 -22.22 -10.35
C ALA A 286 8.33 -22.56 -9.62
N LYS A 287 8.95 -23.70 -9.97
CA LYS A 287 10.22 -24.12 -9.37
C LYS A 287 11.31 -23.10 -9.64
N SER A 288 11.51 -22.67 -10.89
CA SER A 288 12.57 -21.72 -11.24
C SER A 288 12.36 -20.34 -10.60
N ILE A 289 11.11 -19.86 -10.51
CA ILE A 289 10.79 -18.60 -9.81
C ILE A 289 11.11 -18.71 -8.32
N ALA A 290 10.68 -19.82 -7.69
CA ALA A 290 10.96 -20.05 -6.28
C ALA A 290 12.46 -20.16 -6.01
N GLU A 291 13.21 -20.89 -6.85
CA GLU A 291 14.66 -21.03 -6.74
C GLU A 291 15.37 -19.67 -6.88
N ALA A 292 14.98 -18.83 -7.85
CA ALA A 292 15.54 -17.49 -8.02
C ALA A 292 15.30 -16.61 -6.79
N PHE A 293 14.04 -16.57 -6.31
CA PHE A 293 13.67 -15.78 -5.14
C PHE A 293 14.40 -16.25 -3.87
N ILE A 294 14.34 -17.56 -3.58
CA ILE A 294 14.96 -18.15 -2.40
C ILE A 294 16.47 -17.97 -2.43
N SER A 295 17.11 -18.12 -3.60
CA SER A 295 18.55 -17.87 -3.76
C SER A 295 18.92 -16.45 -3.36
N GLY A 296 18.19 -15.44 -3.83
CA GLY A 296 18.41 -14.04 -3.46
C GLY A 296 18.14 -13.78 -1.98
N TYR A 297 17.03 -14.31 -1.46
CA TYR A 297 16.63 -14.16 -0.06
C TYR A 297 17.68 -14.73 0.90
N LEU A 298 18.15 -15.96 0.66
CA LEU A 298 19.21 -16.59 1.46
C LEU A 298 20.56 -15.89 1.32
N LYS A 299 20.91 -15.43 0.11
CA LYS A 299 22.17 -14.68 -0.13
C LYS A 299 22.25 -13.40 0.69
N ALA A 300 21.12 -12.76 0.96
CA ALA A 300 21.02 -11.56 1.79
C ALA A 300 20.78 -11.84 3.29
N GLY A 301 20.82 -13.11 3.72
CA GLY A 301 20.76 -13.51 5.14
C GLY A 301 19.36 -13.73 5.70
N GLY A 302 18.37 -13.97 4.83
CA GLY A 302 16.98 -14.22 5.21
C GLY A 302 16.68 -15.62 5.74
#